data_AF-A0A5K1DLF1-F1
#
_entry.id   AF-A0A5K1DLF1-F1
#
_cell.length_a   1.000
_cell.length_b   1.000
_cell.length_c   1.000
_cell.angle_alpha   90.00
_cell.angle_beta   90.00
_cell.angle_gamma   90.00
#
_symmetry.space_group_name_H-M   'P 1'
#
loop_
_entity.id
_entity.type
_entity.pdbx_description
1 polymer ?
#
loop_
_entity_poly.entity_id
_entity_poly.type
_entity_poly.pdbx_seq_one_letter_code
_entity_poly.pdbx_strand_id
1 'polypeptide(L)' 'VHTEEELKEAIATATGTKKDCFCFIEVIVHKDDTSKELLEWGSRVSAANSRPPNPQ' A
#
# COMPACT_ATOMS: atom_id res chain seq x y z
N VAL A 1 0.81 13.85 -4.14
CA VAL A 1 -0.60 13.62 -4.52
C VAL A 1 -1.40 13.40 -3.25
N HIS A 2 -2.32 14.31 -2.94
CA HIS A 2 -3.13 14.31 -1.71
C HIS A 2 -4.61 14.02 -1.94
N THR A 3 -5.08 14.10 -3.18
CA THR A 3 -6.48 13.90 -3.53
C THR A 3 -6.62 12.89 -4.68
N GLU A 4 -7.81 12.32 -4.83
CA GLU A 4 -8.12 11.41 -5.93
C GLU A 4 -7.95 12.10 -7.30
N GLU A 5 -8.37 13.36 -7.42
CA GLU A 5 -8.28 14.11 -8.68
C GLU A 5 -6.82 14.38 -9.07
N GLU A 6 -5.97 14.79 -8.11
CA GLU A 6 -4.53 14.91 -8.34
C GLU A 6 -3.90 13.57 -8.79
N LEU A 7 -4.38 12.44 -8.26
CA LEU A 7 -3.89 11.12 -8.65
C LEU A 7 -4.27 10.79 -10.09
N LYS A 8 -5.53 11.04 -10.47
CA LYS A 8 -6.00 10.85 -11.84
C LYS A 8 -5.19 11.67 -12.83
N GLU A 9 -4.94 12.94 -12.52
CA GLU A 9 -4.14 13.84 -13.36
C GLU A 9 -2.67 13.39 -13.47
N ALA A 10 -2.07 12.96 -12.36
CA ALA A 10 -0.70 12.45 -12.34
C ALA A 10 -0.55 11.18 -13.19
N ILE A 11 -1.50 10.24 -13.09
CA ILE A 11 -1.53 9.02 -13.90
C ILE A 11 -1.72 9.37 -15.38
N ALA A 12 -2.66 10.26 -15.71
CA ALA A 12 -2.89 10.70 -17.09
C ALA A 12 -1.63 11.36 -17.69
N THR A 13 -0.91 12.15 -16.90
CA THR A 13 0.36 12.75 -17.32
C THR A 13 1.45 11.71 -17.55
N ALA A 14 1.64 10.78 -16.61
CA ALA A 14 2.67 9.74 -16.68
C ALA A 14 2.44 8.77 -17.85
N THR A 15 1.18 8.44 -18.15
CA THR A 15 0.81 7.51 -19.24
C THR A 15 0.59 8.21 -20.57
N GLY A 16 0.44 9.54 -20.58
CA GLY A 16 0.24 10.36 -21.77
C GLY A 16 1.50 11.10 -22.17
N THR A 17 1.58 12.39 -21.80
CA THR A 17 2.64 13.30 -22.26
C THR A 17 4.05 12.89 -21.80
N LYS A 18 4.17 12.15 -20.69
CA LYS A 18 5.43 11.63 -20.16
C LYS A 18 5.58 10.11 -20.31
N LYS A 19 4.87 9.49 -21.25
CA LYS A 19 4.90 8.02 -21.45
C LYS A 19 6.30 7.42 -21.66
N ASP A 20 7.22 8.20 -22.23
CA ASP A 20 8.59 7.79 -22.50
C ASP A 20 9.56 8.13 -21.35
N CYS A 21 9.04 8.66 -20.24
CA CYS A 21 9.79 9.00 -19.03
C CYS A 21 9.43 8.06 -17.88
N PHE A 22 10.41 7.79 -17.02
CA PHE A 22 10.13 7.16 -15.73
C PHE A 22 9.55 8.21 -14.75
N CYS A 23 8.31 8.03 -14.32
CA CYS A 23 7.58 8.98 -13.48
C CYS A 23 7.34 8.39 -12.09
N PHE A 24 7.76 9.11 -11.05
CA PHE A 24 7.39 8.81 -9.66
C PHE A 24 6.11 9.57 -9.30
N ILE A 25 5.11 8.86 -8.78
CA ILE A 25 3.89 9.45 -8.23
C ILE A 25 3.89 9.17 -6.72
N GLU A 26 4.22 10.18 -5.92
CA GLU A 26 4.17 10.10 -4.46
C GLU A 26 2.73 10.33 -3.97
N VAL A 27 2.10 9.26 -3.50
CA VAL A 27 0.73 9.28 -2.96
C VAL A 27 0.78 9.34 -1.45
N ILE A 28 0.12 10.35 -0.88
CA ILE A 28 0.11 10.60 0.56
C ILE A 28 -1.20 10.05 1.13
N VAL A 29 -1.10 9.06 2.01
CA VAL A 29 -2.23 8.41 2.69
C VAL A 29 -2.03 8.41 4.21
N HIS A 30 -3.10 8.16 4.96
CA HIS A 30 -3.00 7.97 6.40
C HIS A 30 -2.27 6.64 6.73
N LYS A 31 -1.49 6.61 7.81
CA LYS A 31 -0.67 5.44 8.18
C LYS A 31 -1.45 4.12 8.36
N ASP A 32 -2.71 4.22 8.77
CA ASP A 32 -3.59 3.08 9.05
C ASP A 32 -4.54 2.78 7.88
N ASP A 33 -4.46 3.55 6.78
CA ASP A 33 -5.24 3.31 5.57
C ASP A 33 -4.63 2.15 4.78
N THR A 34 -5.13 0.95 5.06
CA THR A 34 -4.62 -0.30 4.49
C THR A 34 -5.76 -1.28 4.23
N SER A 35 -5.46 -2.36 3.52
CA SER A 35 -6.47 -3.38 3.17
C SER A 35 -6.92 -4.17 4.40
N LYS A 36 -8.18 -4.63 4.38
CA LYS A 36 -8.72 -5.47 5.48
C LYS A 36 -7.98 -6.81 5.55
N GLU A 37 -7.55 -7.30 4.40
CA GLU A 37 -6.78 -8.50 4.22
C GLU A 37 -5.43 -8.41 4.94
N LEU A 38 -4.76 -7.25 4.91
CA LEU A 38 -3.51 -7.05 5.65
C LEU A 38 -3.74 -7.19 7.15
N LEU A 39 -4.83 -6.63 7.68
CA LEU A 39 -5.14 -6.68 9.10
C LEU A 39 -5.42 -8.12 9.57
N GLU A 40 -6.25 -8.85 8.82
CA GLU A 40 -6.58 -10.25 9.14
C GLU A 40 -5.35 -11.16 9.05
N TRP A 41 -4.59 -11.03 7.95
CA TRP A 41 -3.40 -11.83 7.74
C TRP A 41 -2.32 -11.51 8.76
N GLY A 42 -2.05 -10.22 9.01
CA GLY A 42 -1.05 -9.76 9.97
C GLY A 42 -1.33 -10.26 11.38
N SER A 43 -2.61 -10.27 11.80
CA SER A 43 -3.03 -10.85 13.08
C SER A 43 -2.73 -12.35 13.17
N ARG A 44 -3.05 -13.12 12.12
CA ARG A 44 -2.78 -14.56 12.06
C ARG A 44 -1.28 -14.88 12.08
N VAL A 45 -0.49 -14.11 11.32
CA VAL A 45 0.98 -14.25 11.30
C VAL A 45 1.57 -13.95 12.67
N SER A 46 1.13 -12.88 13.32
CA SER A 46 1.59 -12.51 14.67
C SER A 46 1.30 -13.63 15.68
N ALA A 47 0.08 -14.19 15.67
CA ALA A 47 -0.31 -15.30 16.54
C ALA A 47 0.53 -16.56 16.28
N ALA A 48 0.77 -16.90 15.01
CA ALA A 48 1.60 -18.05 14.65
C ALA A 48 3.06 -17.88 15.09
N ASN A 49 3.64 -16.70 14.87
CA ASN A 49 5.03 -16.40 15.22
C ASN A 49 5.27 -16.35 16.73
N SER A 50 4.28 -15.93 17.50
CA SER A 50 4.38 -15.73 18.95
C SER A 50 3.90 -16.94 19.76
N ARG A 51 3.59 -18.06 19.11
CA ARG A 51 3.10 -19.26 19.81
C ARG A 51 4.15 -19.81 20.80
N PRO A 52 3.75 -20.28 21.99
CA PRO A 52 4.69 -20.91 22.93
C PRO A 52 5.42 -22.11 22.31
N PRO A 53 6.65 -22.42 22.76
CA PRO A 53 7.34 -23.66 22.39
C PRO A 53 6.48 -24.88 22.72
N ASN A 54 6.57 -25.91 21.87
CA ASN A 54 5.86 -27.17 22.11
C ASN A 54 6.51 -27.90 23.32
N PRO A 55 5.78 -28.21 24.40
CA PRO A 55 6.34 -28.81 25.62
C PRO A 55 6.64 -30.33 25.52
N GLN A 56 6.76 -30.88 24.31
CA GLN A 56 7.08 -32.30 24.07
C GLN A 56 8.54 -32.65 24.32
#